data_AF-F4ZNG3-F1
#
_entry.id   AF-F4ZNG3-F1
#
_cell.length_a   1.000
_cell.length_b   1.000
_cell.length_c   1.000
_cell.angle_alpha   90.00
_cell.angle_beta   90.00
_cell.angle_gamma   90.00
#
_symmetry.space_group_name_H-M   'P 1'
#
loop_
_entity.id
_entity.type
_entity.pdbx_description
1 polymer ?
#
loop_
_entity_poly.entity_id
_entity_poly.type
_entity_poly.pdbx_seq_one_letter_code
_entity_poly.pdbx_strand_id
1 'polypeptide(L)' 'AIRTAKDFAENKDLENIEYTAVRGLEGIKEATVEIAGNKYNVAVINGASNMFEFVKSGKINEKQYHFIEV' A
#
# COMPACT_ATOMS: atom_id res chain seq x y z
N ALA A 1 -8.03 5.03 -4.22
CA ALA A 1 -7.92 3.87 -5.11
C ALA A 1 -8.11 2.54 -4.38
N ILE A 2 -7.34 2.21 -3.34
CA ILE A 2 -7.34 0.87 -2.70
C ILE A 2 -8.67 0.51 -2.03
N ARG A 3 -9.35 1.45 -1.36
CA ARG A 3 -10.69 1.22 -0.78
C ARG A 3 -11.69 0.79 -1.85
N THR A 4 -11.77 1.56 -2.94
CA THR A 4 -12.61 1.24 -4.10
C THR A 4 -12.24 -0.08 -4.76
N ALA A 5 -10.93 -0.37 -4.92
CA ALA A 5 -10.47 -1.63 -5.52
C ALA A 5 -10.88 -2.85 -4.67
N LYS A 6 -10.87 -2.72 -3.34
CA LYS A 6 -11.30 -3.78 -2.43
C LYS A 6 -12.83 -3.95 -2.42
N ASP A 7 -13.59 -2.86 -2.39
CA ASP A 7 -15.06 -2.90 -2.46
C ASP A 7 -15.53 -3.58 -3.75
N PHE A 8 -14.86 -3.29 -4.89
CA PHE A 8 -15.12 -3.97 -6.17
C PHE A 8 -14.75 -5.45 -6.16
N ALA A 9 -13.64 -5.82 -5.52
CA ALA A 9 -13.16 -7.20 -5.49
C ALA A 9 -13.99 -8.11 -4.55
N GLU A 10 -14.51 -7.56 -3.44
CA GLU A 10 -15.23 -8.35 -2.44
C GLU A 10 -16.76 -8.23 -2.50
N ASN A 11 -17.32 -7.34 -3.34
CA ASN A 11 -18.77 -7.11 -3.46
C ASN A 11 -19.46 -6.88 -2.10
N LYS A 12 -18.73 -6.33 -1.13
CA LYS A 12 -19.16 -6.08 0.25
C LYS A 12 -18.69 -4.70 0.68
N ASP A 13 -19.60 -3.91 1.23
CA ASP A 13 -19.31 -2.65 1.92
C ASP A 13 -18.41 -2.95 3.13
N LEU A 14 -17.11 -2.68 3.01
CA LEU A 14 -16.17 -2.89 4.10
C LEU A 14 -16.09 -1.64 4.97
N GLU A 15 -16.91 -1.61 6.02
CA GLU A 15 -16.98 -0.51 6.99
C GLU A 15 -15.68 -0.27 7.80
N ASN A 16 -14.72 -1.20 7.80
CA ASN A 16 -13.49 -1.06 8.59
C ASN A 16 -12.27 -1.68 7.90
N ILE A 17 -11.76 -1.00 6.87
CA ILE A 17 -10.35 -1.16 6.51
C ILE A 17 -9.60 -0.11 7.34
N GLU A 18 -9.15 -0.50 8.52
CA GLU A 18 -8.18 0.29 9.28
C GLU A 18 -6.86 0.32 8.49
N TYR A 19 -6.73 1.31 7.62
CA TYR A 19 -5.49 1.72 6.97
C TYR A 19 -4.54 2.39 7.99
N THR A 20 -4.43 1.83 9.19
CA THR A 20 -3.60 2.38 10.27
C THR A 20 -2.12 2.40 9.89
N ALA A 21 -1.69 1.53 8.97
CA ALA A 21 -0.32 1.47 8.46
C ALA A 21 0.09 2.60 7.49
N VAL A 22 -0.85 3.38 6.94
CA VAL A 22 -0.54 4.56 6.09
C VAL A 22 -0.82 5.91 6.77
N ARG A 23 -1.15 5.89 8.06
CA ARG A 23 -1.26 7.10 8.90
C ARG A 23 0.09 7.40 9.55
N GLY A 24 0.71 8.50 9.13
CA GLY A 24 2.02 8.94 9.62
C GLY A 24 2.63 9.95 8.65
N LEU A 25 3.56 10.77 9.15
CA LEU A 25 4.32 11.74 8.34
C LEU A 25 5.56 11.10 7.68
N GLU A 26 5.69 9.77 7.74
CA GLU A 26 6.81 9.06 7.12
C GLU A 26 6.80 9.21 5.59
N GLY A 27 7.99 9.40 5.02
CA GLY A 27 8.17 9.63 3.59
C GLY A 27 7.87 8.39 2.73
N ILE A 28 7.94 7.20 3.31
CA ILE A 28 7.61 5.92 2.68
C ILE A 28 6.75 5.14 3.67
N LYS A 29 5.56 4.72 3.24
CA LYS A 29 4.60 3.98 4.07
C LYS A 29 4.29 2.66 3.38
N GLU A 30 4.26 1.57 4.12
CA GLU A 30 3.99 0.23 3.60
C GLU A 30 2.84 -0.40 4.36
N ALA A 31 1.99 -1.16 3.66
CA ALA A 31 0.91 -1.92 4.28
C ALA A 31 0.73 -3.25 3.54
N THR A 32 0.26 -4.26 4.27
CA THR A 32 -0.26 -5.48 3.66
C THR A 32 -1.76 -5.50 3.87
N VAL A 33 -2.51 -5.55 2.77
CA VAL A 33 -3.98 -5.64 2.78
C VAL A 33 -4.40 -7.03 2.36
N GLU A 34 -5.33 -7.62 3.09
CA GLU A 34 -5.99 -8.85 2.67
C GLU A 34 -7.23 -8.50 1.84
N ILE A 35 -7.34 -9.06 0.64
CA ILE A 35 -8.47 -8.91 -0.27
C ILE A 35 -8.89 -10.29 -0.76
N ALA A 36 -10.14 -10.69 -0.50
CA ALA A 36 -10.69 -11.98 -0.88
C ALA A 36 -9.81 -13.19 -0.47
N GLY A 37 -9.19 -13.12 0.71
CA GLY A 37 -8.27 -14.15 1.23
C GLY A 37 -6.85 -14.13 0.66
N ASN A 38 -6.55 -13.20 -0.26
CA ASN A 38 -5.21 -13.00 -0.81
C ASN A 38 -4.54 -11.78 -0.16
N LYS A 39 -3.23 -11.87 0.10
CA LYS A 39 -2.45 -10.76 0.67
C LYS A 39 -1.79 -9.94 -0.42
N TYR A 40 -1.99 -8.63 -0.38
CA TYR A 40 -1.41 -7.65 -1.29
C TYR A 40 -0.57 -6.66 -0.52
N ASN A 41 0.72 -6.59 -0.82
CA ASN A 41 1.59 -5.54 -0.30
C ASN A 41 1.44 -4.27 -1.12
N VAL A 42 1.24 -3.16 -0.44
CA VAL A 42 1.08 -1.83 -1.03
C VAL A 42 2.03 -0.85 -0.36
N ALA A 43 2.49 0.14 -1.11
CA ALA A 43 3.30 1.23 -0.59
C ALA A 43 2.72 2.59 -1.02
N VAL A 44 2.91 3.60 -0.16
CA VAL A 44 2.59 5.00 -0.43
C VAL A 44 3.85 5.80 -0.15
N ILE A 45 4.40 6.41 -1.18
CA ILE A 45 5.64 7.18 -1.13
C ILE A 45 5.27 8.64 -1.29
N ASN A 46 5.71 9.48 -0.35
CA ASN A 46 5.41 10.90 -0.40
C ASN A 46 6.57 11.67 -1.06
N GLY A 47 6.44 11.94 -2.35
CA GLY A 47 7.37 12.80 -3.08
C GLY A 47 8.56 12.08 -3.71
N ALA A 48 9.12 12.71 -4.75
CA ALA A 48 10.11 12.10 -5.64
C ALA A 48 11.42 11.69 -4.93
N SER A 49 11.89 12.45 -3.93
CA SER A 49 13.12 12.12 -3.19
C SER A 49 12.99 10.79 -2.45
N ASN A 50 11.84 10.53 -1.85
CA ASN A 50 11.56 9.27 -1.14
C ASN A 50 11.39 8.10 -2.11
N MET A 51 10.88 8.34 -3.33
CA MET A 51 10.82 7.30 -4.37
C MET A 51 12.23 6.89 -4.82
N PHE A 52 13.12 7.87 -5.03
CA PHE A 52 14.52 7.58 -5.33
C PHE A 52 15.18 6.78 -4.21
N GLU A 53 14.94 7.14 -2.95
CA GLU A 53 15.45 6.38 -1.81
C GLU A 53 14.86 4.96 -1.76
N PHE A 54 13.57 4.79 -2.01
CA PHE A 54 12.89 3.49 -1.98
C PHE A 54 13.44 2.52 -3.04
N VAL A 55 13.74 3.02 -4.24
CA VAL A 55 14.36 2.21 -5.30
C VAL A 55 15.83 1.95 -4.98
N LYS A 56 16.59 2.98 -4.59
CA LYS A 56 18.04 2.89 -4.37
C LYS A 56 18.40 2.03 -3.16
N SER A 57 17.59 2.08 -2.11
CA SER A 57 17.74 1.23 -0.92
C SER A 57 17.45 -0.25 -1.22
N GLY A 58 16.83 -0.55 -2.36
CA GLY A 58 16.41 -1.91 -2.71
C GLY A 58 15.13 -2.36 -2.00
N LYS A 59 14.50 -1.50 -1.20
CA LYS A 59 13.24 -1.80 -0.50
C LYS A 59 12.14 -2.29 -1.42
N ILE A 60 12.09 -1.75 -2.64
CA ILE A 60 11.14 -2.21 -3.68
C ILE A 60 11.29 -3.70 -4.03
N ASN A 61 12.45 -4.30 -3.77
CA ASN A 61 12.75 -5.71 -4.04
C ASN A 61 12.65 -6.60 -2.79
N GLU A 62 12.47 -6.05 -1.59
CA GLU A 62 12.36 -6.84 -0.35
C GLU A 62 11.05 -7.64 -0.27
N LYS A 63 10.02 -7.18 -1.00
CA LYS A 63 8.68 -7.74 -1.00
C LYS A 63 8.09 -7.64 -2.40
N GLN A 64 7.17 -8.54 -2.72
CA GLN A 64 6.34 -8.37 -3.90
C GLN A 64 5.28 -7.29 -3.64
N TYR A 65 5.53 -6.07 -4.11
CA TYR A 65 4.55 -5.00 -4.11
C TYR A 65 3.60 -5.14 -5.28
N HIS A 66 2.31 -4.97 -5.01
CA HIS A 66 1.23 -5.10 -5.99
C HIS A 66 0.72 -3.71 -6.41
N PHE A 67 0.88 -2.72 -5.55
CA PHE A 67 0.50 -1.34 -5.81
C PHE A 67 1.42 -0.37 -5.08
N ILE A 68 1.92 0.64 -5.78
CA ILE A 68 2.73 1.72 -5.20
C ILE A 68 2.14 3.04 -5.68
N GLU A 69 1.76 3.89 -4.73
CA GLU A 69 1.36 5.27 -4.95
C GLU A 69 2.57 6.18 -4.68
N VAL A 70 2.83 7.16 -5.55
CA VAL A 70 3.93 8.13 -5.44
C VAL A 70 3.38 9.55 -5.58
#